data_AF-A0A645JAY7-F1
#
_entry.id   AF-A0A645JAY7-F1
#
_cell.length_a   1.000
_cell.length_b   1.000
_cell.length_c   1.000
_cell.angle_alpha   90.00
_cell.angle_beta   90.00
_cell.angle_gamma   90.00
#
_symmetry.space_group_name_H-M   'P 1'
#
loop_
_entity.id
_entity.type
_entity.pdbx_description
1 polymer ?
#
loop_
_entity_poly.entity_id
_entity_poly.type
_entity_poly.pdbx_seq_one_letter_code
_entity_poly.pdbx_strand_id
1 'polypeptide(L)' 'MDKIDWVTKLSSRKFWAAVTGFLTAILTIFEVDNLTIEQIIGLVSALSVLIAYIIGEGLVDSARASAGTVSSEVEKV' A
#
# COMPACT_ATOMS: atom_id res chain seq x y z
N MET A 1 -2.50 24.37 -4.25
CA MET A 1 -2.25 23.47 -3.10
C MET A 1 -2.12 22.07 -3.69
N ASP A 2 -0.91 21.53 -3.77
CA ASP A 2 -0.71 20.23 -4.41
C ASP A 2 -1.44 19.14 -3.64
N LYS A 3 -2.26 18.36 -4.34
CA LYS A 3 -2.99 17.23 -3.77
C LYS A 3 -1.96 16.15 -3.45
N ILE A 4 -1.84 15.77 -2.17
CA ILE A 4 -0.91 14.71 -1.78
C ILE A 4 -1.44 13.38 -2.32
N ASP A 5 -0.65 12.72 -3.19
CA ASP A 5 -0.93 11.37 -3.68
C ASP A 5 -0.58 10.32 -2.62
N TRP A 6 -1.50 10.16 -1.66
CA TRP A 6 -1.39 9.17 -0.58
C TRP A 6 -1.28 7.74 -1.09
N VAL A 7 -1.94 7.44 -2.21
CA VAL A 7 -1.93 6.12 -2.86
C VAL A 7 -0.51 5.72 -3.27
N THR A 8 0.22 6.62 -3.93
CA THR A 8 1.60 6.38 -4.38
C THR A 8 2.58 6.32 -3.19
N LYS A 9 2.34 7.10 -2.13
CA LYS A 9 3.17 7.06 -0.92
C LYS A 9 3.00 5.77 -0.13
N LEU A 10 1.76 5.30 0.06
CA LEU A 10 1.44 4.10 0.83
C LEU A 10 1.77 2.80 0.09
N SER A 11 1.79 2.80 -1.24
CA SER A 11 2.24 1.65 -2.05
C SER A 11 3.76 1.62 -2.28
N SER A 12 4.49 2.63 -1.81
CA SER A 12 5.92 2.76 -2.08
C SER A 12 6.74 1.74 -1.29
N ARG A 13 7.58 0.96 -1.98
CA ARG A 13 8.55 0.05 -1.34
C ARG A 13 9.50 0.77 -0.39
N LYS A 14 9.86 2.03 -0.70
CA LYS A 14 10.76 2.84 0.14
C LYS A 14 10.12 3.19 1.48
N PHE A 15 8.80 3.40 1.50
CA PHE A 15 8.05 3.64 2.74
C PHE A 15 8.06 2.39 3.62
N TRP A 16 7.69 1.24 3.07
CA TRP A 16 7.65 -0.01 3.84
C TRP A 16 9.02 -0.48 4.31
N ALA A 17 10.09 -0.30 3.52
CA ALA A 17 11.45 -0.59 3.97
C ALA A 17 11.90 0.30 5.15
N ALA A 18 11.49 1.58 5.16
CA ALA A 18 11.76 2.47 6.27
C ALA A 18 10.96 2.07 7.53
N VAL A 19 9.69 1.69 7.37
CA VAL A 19 8.84 1.22 8.47
C VAL A 19 9.40 -0.06 9.09
N THR A 20 9.76 -1.05 8.28
CA THR A 20 10.32 -2.31 8.80
C THR A 20 11.66 -2.08 9.49
N GLY A 21 12.57 -1.31 8.90
CA GLY A 21 13.85 -0.98 9.53
C GLY A 21 13.70 -0.21 10.84
N PHE A 22 12.75 0.71 10.91
CA PHE A 22 12.45 1.47 12.12
C PHE A 22 11.87 0.58 13.23
N LEU A 23 10.91 -0.28 12.90
CA LEU A 23 10.31 -1.22 13.86
C LEU A 23 11.34 -2.23 14.36
N THR A 24 12.17 -2.78 13.47
CA THR A 24 13.26 -3.67 13.87
C THR A 24 14.20 -2.98 14.86
N ALA A 25 14.66 -1.77 14.55
CA ALA A 25 15.57 -1.03 15.44
C ALA A 25 14.94 -0.75 16.82
N ILE A 26 13.65 -0.38 16.86
CA ILE A 26 12.90 -0.20 18.11
C ILE A 26 12.89 -1.49 18.92
N LEU A 27 12.42 -2.59 18.31
CA LEU A 27 12.24 -3.86 19.01
C LEU A 27 13.57 -4.42 19.51
N THR A 28 14.65 -4.22 18.75
CA THR A 28 16.01 -4.59 19.17
C THR A 28 16.47 -3.81 20.40
N ILE A 29 16.19 -2.50 20.49
CA ILE A 29 16.55 -1.69 21.67
C ILE A 29 15.78 -2.14 22.92
N PHE A 30 14.55 -2.61 22.74
CA PHE A 30 13.73 -3.16 23.83
C PHE A 30 14.08 -4.62 24.20
N GLU A 31 15.15 -5.18 23.63
CA GLU A 31 15.59 -6.57 23.87
C GLU A 31 14.49 -7.61 23.62
N VAL A 32 13.60 -7.35 22.66
CA VAL A 32 12.56 -8.29 22.24
C VAL A 32 13.22 -9.49 21.56
N ASP A 33 12.67 -10.69 21.79
CA ASP A 33 13.20 -11.91 21.20
C ASP A 33 13.06 -11.92 19.67
N ASN A 34 14.02 -12.58 19.00
CA ASN A 34 14.08 -12.60 17.53
C ASN A 34 12.82 -13.21 16.90
N LEU A 35 12.19 -14.21 17.54
CA LEU A 35 10.98 -14.84 17.02
C LEU A 35 9.81 -13.84 16.99
N THR A 36 9.63 -13.08 18.06
CA THR A 36 8.62 -12.01 18.14
C THR A 36 8.92 -10.89 17.15
N ILE A 37 10.18 -10.51 16.97
CA ILE A 37 10.58 -9.54 15.93
C ILE A 37 10.20 -10.04 14.54
N GLU A 38 10.56 -11.28 14.20
CA GLU A 38 10.21 -11.89 12.92
C GLU A 38 8.69 -11.93 12.70
N GLN A 39 7.92 -12.28 13.74
CA GLN A 39 6.45 -12.29 13.68
C GLN A 39 5.88 -10.89 13.41
N ILE A 40 6.38 -9.86 14.10
CA ILE A 40 5.93 -8.48 13.91
C ILE A 40 6.28 -7.99 12.50
N ILE A 41 7.51 -8.22 12.04
CA ILE A 41 7.93 -7.82 10.69
C ILE A 41 7.17 -8.62 9.61
N GLY A 42 6.86 -9.89 9.87
CA GLY A 42 5.99 -10.70 9.03
C GLY A 42 4.57 -10.11 8.93
N LEU A 43 4.00 -9.69 10.05
CA LEU A 43 2.69 -9.02 10.09
C LEU A 43 2.71 -7.70 9.29
N VAL A 44 3.73 -6.86 9.48
CA VAL A 44 3.90 -5.61 8.74
C VAL A 44 4.02 -5.87 7.22
N SER A 45 4.74 -6.93 6.85
CA SER A 45 4.88 -7.33 5.45
C SER A 45 3.55 -7.79 4.84
N ALA A 46 2.75 -8.56 5.59
CA ALA A 46 1.40 -8.95 5.15
C ALA A 46 0.47 -7.74 4.98
N LEU A 47 0.53 -6.76 5.89
CA LEU A 47 -0.22 -5.51 5.78
C LEU A 47 0.18 -4.69 4.56
N SER A 48 1.49 -4.64 4.26
CA SER A 48 1.99 -3.97 3.06
C SER A 48 1.39 -4.57 1.78
N VAL A 49 1.37 -5.90 1.68
CA VAL A 49 0.79 -6.61 0.53
C VAL A 49 -0.71 -6.34 0.42
N LEU A 50 -1.43 -6.37 1.54
CA LEU A 50 -2.88 -6.09 1.56
C LEU A 50 -3.19 -4.68 1.05
N ILE A 51 -2.46 -3.67 1.53
CA ILE A 51 -2.65 -2.28 1.10
C ILE A 51 -2.33 -2.12 -0.40
N ALA A 52 -1.25 -2.75 -0.86
CA ALA A 52 -0.89 -2.74 -2.29
C ALA A 52 -2.00 -3.38 -3.16
N TYR A 53 -2.61 -4.46 -2.68
CA TYR A 53 -3.73 -5.13 -3.36
C TYR A 53 -4.96 -4.23 -3.47
N ILE A 54 -5.40 -3.64 -2.34
CA ILE A 54 -6.57 -2.75 -2.31
C ILE A 54 -6.38 -1.55 -3.23
N ILE A 55 -5.18 -0.96 -3.23
CA ILE A 55 -4.82 0.14 -4.12
C ILE A 55 -4.84 -0.32 -5.59
N GLY A 56 -4.27 -1.48 -5.89
CA GLY A 56 -4.25 -2.05 -7.23
C GLY A 56 -5.65 -2.28 -7.78
N GLU A 57 -6.54 -2.88 -6.99
CA GLU A 57 -7.94 -3.07 -7.37
C GLU A 57 -8.68 -1.74 -7.55
N GLY A 58 -8.49 -0.77 -6.63
CA GLY A 58 -9.13 0.53 -6.73
C GLY A 58 -8.72 1.34 -7.97
N LEU A 59 -7.46 1.23 -8.40
CA LEU A 59 -6.98 1.83 -9.65
C LEU A 59 -7.61 1.17 -10.87
N VAL A 60 -7.71 -0.17 -10.87
CA VAL A 60 -8.35 -0.92 -11.97
C VAL A 60 -9.84 -0.61 -12.05
N ASP A 61 -10.53 -0.52 -10.92
CA ASP A 61 -11.96 -0.20 -10.86
C ASP A 61 -12.23 1.24 -11.35
N SER A 62 -11.41 2.20 -10.92
CA SER A 62 -11.48 3.59 -11.41
C SER A 62 -11.28 3.67 -12.94
N ALA A 63 -10.33 2.92 -13.48
CA ALA A 63 -10.09 2.85 -14.92
C ALA A 63 -11.27 2.22 -15.67
N ARG A 64 -11.90 1.18 -15.11
CA ARG A 64 -13.10 0.54 -15.67
C ARG A 64 -14.31 1.46 -15.65
N ALA A 65 -14.54 2.17 -14.54
CA ALA A 65 -15.61 3.15 -14.43
C ALA A 65 -15.44 4.24 -15.50
N SER A 66 -14.22 4.75 -15.67
CA SER A 66 -13.92 5.76 -16.70
C SER A 66 -14.08 5.23 -18.13
N ALA A 67 -13.71 3.98 -18.41
CA ALA A 67 -13.89 3.36 -19.72
C ALA A 67 -15.38 3.11 -20.05
N GLY A 68 -16.18 2.72 -19.05
CA GLY A 68 -17.63 2.56 -19.20
C GLY A 68 -18.36 3.86 -19.52
N THR A 69 -17.92 4.99 -18.94
CA THR A 69 -18.47 6.32 -19.26
C THR A 69 -18.21 6.70 -20.72
N VAL A 70 -17.00 6.48 -21.23
CA VAL A 70 -16.63 6.80 -22.62
C VAL A 70 -17.43 5.98 -23.64
N SER A 71 -17.69 4.70 -23.36
CA SER A 71 -18.51 3.86 -24.24
C SER A 71 -19.96 4.35 -24.36
N SER A 72 -20.53 4.88 -23.27
CA SER A 72 -21.91 5.39 -23.25
C SER A 72 -22.12 6.72 -23.98
N GLU A 73 -21.04 7.49 -24.15
CA GLU A 73 -21.05 8.78 -24.84
C GLU A 73 -20.88 8.62 -26.36
N VAL A 74 -20.14 7.59 -26.79
CA VAL A 74 -19.98 7.23 -28.21
C VAL A 74 -21.25 6.58 -28.79
N GLU A 75 -22.06 5.88 -27.98
CA GLU A 75 -23.31 5.25 -28.44
C GLU A 75 -24.50 6.22 -28.57
N LYS A 76 -24.37 7.46 -28.06
CA LYS A 76 -25.40 8.50 -28.14
C LYS A 76 -25.22 9.49 -29.31
N VAL A 77 -24.22 9.27 -30.18
CA VAL A 77 -23.93 10.09 -31.39
C VAL A 77 -24.26 9.27 -32.63
#